data_AF-A0A953HQP8-F1
#
_entry.id   AF-A0A953HQP8-F1
#
_cell.length_a   1.000
_cell.length_b   1.000
_cell.length_c   1.000
_cell.angle_alpha   90.00
_cell.angle_beta   90.00
_cell.angle_gamma   90.00
#
_symmetry.space_group_name_H-M   'P 1'
#
loop_
_entity.id
_entity.type
_entity.pdbx_description
1 polymer ?
#
loop_
_entity_poly.entity_id
_entity_poly.type
_entity_poly.pdbx_seq_one_letter_code
_entity_poly.pdbx_strand_id
1 'polypeptide(L)'
;MNGDHYLGAHSDKHLLYADWSQRDSTLVDRDAFTHDLRANYHSMQAQGIQQSEATVFLPPYEWYNHDIVRWTADMDLTLINLTPGIGTARDYTWPEMGNRYTSSKTVFEDLMNYEKKHTLNGAIILVHLGTDPRRKDKFYDHLGPLIDTLTKIGYSFQAFHH
;
A
#
# COMPACT_ATOMS: atom_id res chain seq x y z
N MET A 1 -18.97 -9.50 -5.23
CA MET A 1 -18.78 -8.65 -4.03
C MET A 1 -19.46 -7.31 -4.35
N ASN A 2 -20.38 -6.84 -3.51
CA ASN A 2 -21.13 -5.58 -3.70
C ASN A 2 -20.49 -4.44 -2.88
N GLY A 3 -19.25 -4.07 -3.20
CA GLY A 3 -18.59 -2.92 -2.59
C GLY A 3 -17.69 -2.28 -3.62
N ASP A 4 -17.81 -0.96 -3.80
CA ASP A 4 -17.08 -0.12 -4.76
C ASP A 4 -15.58 0.03 -4.39
N HIS A 5 -14.93 -1.07 -3.98
CA HIS A 5 -13.52 -1.10 -3.63
C HIS A 5 -12.69 -1.53 -4.84
N TYR A 6 -11.62 -0.81 -5.07
CA TYR A 6 -10.65 -1.14 -6.10
C TYR A 6 -9.69 -2.23 -5.58
N LEU A 7 -9.57 -3.34 -6.32
CA LEU A 7 -8.57 -4.38 -6.06
C LEU A 7 -7.46 -4.27 -7.10
N GLY A 8 -6.27 -3.85 -6.66
CA GLY A 8 -5.07 -3.69 -7.49
C GLY A 8 -4.01 -4.75 -7.22
N ALA A 9 -2.95 -4.71 -8.04
CA ALA A 9 -1.83 -5.63 -7.92
C ALA A 9 -0.82 -5.19 -6.85
N HIS A 10 -0.20 -6.17 -6.19
CA HIS A 10 0.82 -5.95 -5.16
C HIS A 10 1.88 -7.08 -5.10
N SER A 11 2.27 -7.64 -6.26
CA SER A 11 3.13 -8.85 -6.37
C SER A 11 2.43 -10.13 -5.91
N ASP A 12 2.79 -11.27 -6.51
CA ASP A 12 2.28 -12.58 -6.07
C ASP A 12 3.08 -13.09 -4.86
N LYS A 13 4.41 -12.99 -4.94
CA LYS A 13 5.33 -13.49 -3.90
C LYS A 13 5.87 -12.41 -2.98
N HIS A 14 5.38 -11.18 -3.10
CA HIS A 14 5.82 -10.04 -2.32
C HIS A 14 7.35 -9.82 -2.43
N LEU A 15 7.86 -9.87 -3.67
CA LEU A 15 9.29 -9.81 -3.97
C LEU A 15 9.91 -8.45 -3.61
N LEU A 16 11.11 -8.46 -3.05
CA LEU A 16 11.93 -7.25 -2.92
C LEU A 16 12.61 -6.96 -4.26
N TYR A 17 12.23 -5.87 -4.91
CA TYR A 17 12.72 -5.57 -6.26
C TYR A 17 14.00 -4.75 -6.32
N ALA A 18 14.21 -3.86 -5.34
CA ALA A 18 15.35 -2.95 -5.30
C ALA A 18 16.11 -3.13 -3.98
N ASP A 19 17.42 -2.99 -4.02
CA ASP A 19 18.26 -3.13 -2.83
C ASP A 19 17.96 -2.02 -1.80
N TRP A 20 18.00 -2.38 -0.52
CA TRP A 20 17.71 -1.45 0.58
C TRP A 20 18.79 -0.38 0.77
N SER A 21 20.05 -0.70 0.44
CA SER A 21 21.20 0.17 0.62
C SER A 21 21.55 0.95 -0.65
N GLN A 22 21.37 0.32 -1.81
CA GLN A 22 21.66 0.88 -3.13
C GLN A 22 20.41 0.81 -4.00
N ARG A 23 19.50 1.77 -3.86
CA ARG A 23 18.17 1.75 -4.51
C ARG A 23 18.21 1.52 -6.02
N ASP A 24 19.23 2.01 -6.72
CA ASP A 24 19.39 1.81 -8.16
C ASP A 24 19.82 0.38 -8.56
N SER A 25 20.12 -0.48 -7.58
CA SER A 25 20.40 -1.89 -7.80
C SER A 25 19.10 -2.71 -7.82
N THR A 26 18.73 -3.20 -9.00
CA THR A 26 17.60 -4.11 -9.17
C THR A 26 18.00 -5.53 -8.76
N LEU A 27 17.19 -6.17 -7.90
CA LEU A 27 17.45 -7.50 -7.33
C LEU A 27 16.81 -8.64 -8.11
N VAL A 28 15.89 -8.32 -9.02
CA VAL A 28 15.21 -9.26 -9.90
C VAL A 28 15.48 -8.90 -11.36
N ASP A 29 15.48 -9.88 -12.25
CA ASP A 29 15.41 -9.57 -13.68
C ASP A 29 13.96 -9.27 -14.12
N ARG A 30 13.82 -8.79 -15.35
CA ARG A 30 12.53 -8.42 -15.93
C ARG A 30 11.57 -9.61 -16.00
N ASP A 31 12.07 -10.80 -16.32
CA ASP A 31 11.24 -12.00 -16.47
C ASP A 31 10.64 -12.43 -15.14
N ALA A 32 11.44 -12.40 -14.06
CA ALA A 32 10.98 -12.67 -12.70
C ALA A 32 9.91 -11.66 -12.25
N PHE A 33 10.15 -10.36 -12.48
CA PHE A 33 9.16 -9.30 -12.18
C PHE A 33 7.85 -9.52 -12.95
N THR A 34 7.93 -9.70 -14.27
CA THR A 34 6.74 -9.87 -15.12
C THR A 34 6.00 -11.16 -14.81
N HIS A 35 6.70 -12.26 -14.52
CA HIS A 35 6.07 -13.53 -14.16
C HIS A 35 5.32 -13.41 -12.83
N ASP A 36 5.95 -12.81 -11.83
CA ASP A 36 5.34 -12.58 -10.51
C ASP A 36 4.08 -11.69 -10.61
N LEU A 37 4.14 -10.60 -11.38
CA LEU A 37 2.99 -9.72 -11.53
C LEU A 37 1.86 -10.37 -12.34
N ARG A 38 2.18 -11.17 -13.37
CA ARG A 38 1.19 -11.97 -14.11
C ARG A 38 0.54 -13.04 -13.22
N ALA A 39 1.30 -13.68 -12.33
CA ALA A 39 0.74 -14.63 -11.37
C ALA A 39 -0.25 -13.96 -10.41
N ASN A 40 0.05 -12.72 -9.98
CA ASN A 40 -0.87 -11.94 -9.15
C ASN A 40 -2.20 -11.65 -9.89
N TYR A 41 -2.13 -11.19 -11.14
CA TYR A 41 -3.33 -11.01 -11.97
C TYR A 41 -4.06 -12.32 -12.27
N HIS A 42 -3.36 -13.43 -12.43
CA HIS A 42 -4.01 -14.74 -12.59
C HIS A 42 -4.85 -15.11 -11.36
N SER A 43 -4.35 -14.82 -10.15
CA SER A 43 -5.11 -14.99 -8.91
C SER A 43 -6.34 -14.05 -8.85
N MET A 44 -6.20 -12.80 -9.30
CA MET A 44 -7.30 -11.83 -9.36
C MET A 44 -8.38 -12.20 -10.40
N GLN A 45 -7.99 -12.83 -11.51
CA GLN A 45 -8.92 -13.32 -12.54
C GLN A 45 -9.90 -14.36 -11.98
N ALA A 46 -9.49 -15.18 -11.00
CA ALA A 46 -10.39 -16.10 -10.33
C ALA A 46 -11.53 -15.40 -9.57
N GLN A 47 -11.37 -14.11 -9.28
CA GLN A 47 -12.39 -13.23 -8.69
C GLN A 47 -13.09 -12.35 -9.75
N GLY A 48 -12.83 -12.59 -11.04
CA GLY A 48 -13.46 -11.87 -12.15
C GLY A 48 -12.82 -10.53 -12.49
N ILE A 49 -11.58 -10.26 -12.03
CA ILE A 49 -10.90 -8.98 -12.26
C ILE A 49 -9.82 -9.15 -13.31
N GLN A 50 -9.93 -8.40 -14.40
CA GLN A 50 -8.95 -8.38 -15.49
C GLN A 50 -7.90 -7.28 -15.28
N GLN A 51 -6.71 -7.45 -15.85
CA GLN A 51 -5.65 -6.45 -15.76
C GLN A 51 -6.07 -5.07 -16.30
N SER A 52 -6.83 -5.05 -17.41
CA SER A 52 -7.38 -3.82 -18.00
C SER A 52 -8.36 -3.08 -17.09
N GLU A 53 -8.93 -3.76 -16.10
CA GLU A 53 -9.85 -3.19 -15.10
C GLU A 53 -9.11 -2.78 -13.82
N ALA A 54 -7.88 -3.27 -13.64
CA ALA A 54 -7.07 -3.10 -12.44
C ALA A 54 -5.62 -2.68 -12.78
N THR A 55 -5.44 -1.48 -13.31
CA THR A 55 -4.16 -0.96 -13.83
C THR A 55 -3.21 -0.41 -12.76
N VAL A 56 -3.68 -0.15 -11.55
CA VAL A 56 -2.86 0.35 -10.44
C VAL A 56 -2.06 -0.78 -9.77
N PHE A 57 -0.75 -0.52 -9.60
CA PHE A 57 0.21 -1.39 -8.95
C PHE A 57 0.92 -0.65 -7.82
N LEU A 58 0.88 -1.21 -6.61
CA LEU A 58 1.73 -0.80 -5.49
C LEU A 58 2.86 -1.84 -5.37
N PRO A 59 4.14 -1.48 -5.48
CA PRO A 59 5.23 -2.45 -5.30
C PRO A 59 5.33 -2.89 -3.84
N PRO A 60 5.70 -4.15 -3.56
CA PRO A 60 5.99 -4.65 -2.21
C PRO A 60 6.98 -3.76 -1.46
N TYR A 61 6.75 -3.63 -0.15
CA TYR A 61 7.54 -2.78 0.73
C TYR A 61 7.58 -1.30 0.33
N GLU A 62 6.72 -0.88 -0.61
CA GLU A 62 6.67 0.47 -1.15
C GLU A 62 8.02 0.94 -1.71
N TRP A 63 8.85 -0.03 -2.13
CA TRP A 63 10.24 0.14 -2.50
C TRP A 63 10.51 -0.34 -3.92
N TYR A 64 11.03 0.56 -4.75
CA TYR A 64 11.22 0.35 -6.18
C TYR A 64 12.28 1.31 -6.73
N ASN A 65 12.70 1.08 -7.97
CA ASN A 65 13.65 1.92 -8.69
C ASN A 65 13.20 2.18 -10.15
N HIS A 66 14.08 2.79 -10.95
CA HIS A 66 13.76 3.14 -12.34
C HIS A 66 13.45 1.93 -13.23
N ASP A 67 14.05 0.76 -12.99
CA ASP A 67 13.75 -0.43 -13.78
C ASP A 67 12.32 -0.89 -13.54
N ILE A 68 11.90 -0.94 -12.27
CA ILE A 68 10.55 -1.33 -11.89
C ILE A 68 9.51 -0.35 -12.44
N VAL A 69 9.76 0.96 -12.37
CA VAL A 69 8.86 1.96 -12.98
C VAL A 69 8.68 1.70 -14.48
N ARG A 70 9.79 1.45 -15.21
CA ARG A 70 9.73 1.18 -16.66
C ARG A 70 9.01 -0.13 -16.97
N TRP A 71 9.31 -1.20 -16.24
CA TRP A 71 8.69 -2.50 -16.48
C TRP A 71 7.20 -2.50 -16.10
N THR A 72 6.80 -1.76 -15.07
CA THR A 72 5.38 -1.54 -14.75
C THR A 72 4.68 -0.82 -15.91
N ALA A 73 5.27 0.25 -16.45
CA ALA A 73 4.70 0.98 -17.59
C ALA A 73 4.62 0.12 -18.86
N ASP A 74 5.64 -0.70 -19.14
CA ASP A 74 5.65 -1.66 -20.26
C ASP A 74 4.54 -2.73 -20.16
N MET A 75 3.92 -2.87 -18.98
CA MET A 75 2.78 -3.75 -18.73
C MET A 75 1.44 -2.99 -18.71
N ASP A 76 1.39 -1.73 -19.17
CA ASP A 76 0.20 -0.87 -19.14
C ASP A 76 -0.36 -0.64 -17.72
N LEU A 77 0.53 -0.58 -16.73
CA LEU A 77 0.19 -0.36 -15.33
C LEU A 77 0.69 0.99 -14.82
N THR A 78 -0.01 1.53 -13.83
CA THR A 78 0.36 2.74 -13.10
C THR A 78 0.97 2.35 -11.76
N LEU A 79 2.27 2.58 -11.60
CA LEU A 79 2.94 2.45 -10.31
C LEU A 79 2.52 3.59 -9.38
N ILE A 80 2.02 3.25 -8.19
CA ILE A 80 1.71 4.21 -7.13
C ILE A 80 2.59 3.99 -5.90
N ASN A 81 2.58 4.95 -4.99
CA ASN A 81 3.13 4.77 -3.65
C ASN A 81 2.30 5.53 -2.60
N LEU A 82 2.49 5.23 -1.32
CA LEU A 82 1.89 6.02 -0.24
C LEU A 82 2.43 7.46 -0.23
N THR A 83 1.66 8.37 0.35
CA THR A 83 2.15 9.73 0.62
C THR A 83 3.18 9.69 1.76
N PRO A 84 4.41 10.19 1.52
CA PRO A 84 5.47 10.11 2.51
C PRO A 84 5.17 10.97 3.74
N GLY A 85 5.67 10.55 4.90
CA GLY A 85 5.59 11.33 6.15
C GLY A 85 4.34 11.09 7.00
N ILE A 86 3.26 10.51 6.46
CA ILE A 86 2.03 10.20 7.22
C ILE A 86 2.31 9.14 8.30
N GLY A 87 2.97 8.05 7.90
CA GLY A 87 3.44 7.03 8.84
C GLY A 87 2.47 5.91 9.20
N THR A 88 1.31 5.83 8.55
CA THR A 88 0.30 4.79 8.81
C THR A 88 0.79 3.38 8.49
N ALA A 89 1.70 3.26 7.52
CA ALA A 89 2.34 1.99 7.17
C ALA A 89 3.10 1.34 8.35
N ARG A 90 3.41 2.06 9.44
CA ARG A 90 4.03 1.47 10.66
C ARG A 90 3.09 0.53 11.42
N ASP A 91 1.85 0.39 10.99
CA ASP A 91 0.88 -0.55 11.57
C ASP A 91 1.28 -2.03 11.40
N TYR A 92 2.27 -2.37 10.55
CA TYR A 92 2.84 -3.72 10.50
C TYR A 92 3.58 -4.14 11.77
N THR A 93 4.01 -3.18 12.59
CA THR A 93 4.87 -3.44 13.75
C THR A 93 4.10 -4.10 14.90
N TRP A 94 4.78 -4.88 15.74
CA TRP A 94 4.19 -5.54 16.92
C TRP A 94 5.03 -5.30 18.19
N PRO A 95 4.46 -5.48 19.41
CA PRO A 95 5.09 -5.03 20.66
C PRO A 95 6.53 -5.49 20.89
N GLU A 96 6.84 -6.74 20.55
CA GLU A 96 8.17 -7.35 20.74
C GLU A 96 9.26 -6.74 19.83
N MET A 97 8.89 -5.85 18.90
CA MET A 97 9.86 -5.05 18.13
C MET A 97 10.47 -3.90 18.95
N GLY A 98 10.04 -3.70 20.21
CA GLY A 98 10.57 -2.70 21.13
C GLY A 98 10.32 -1.28 20.63
N ASN A 99 11.36 -0.44 20.59
CA ASN A 99 11.26 0.96 20.17
C ASN A 99 10.77 1.16 18.72
N ARG A 100 10.71 0.10 17.92
CA ARG A 100 10.14 0.14 16.55
C ARG A 100 8.62 -0.01 16.54
N TYR A 101 8.01 -0.53 17.62
CA TYR A 101 6.57 -0.72 17.70
C TYR A 101 5.83 0.61 17.72
N THR A 102 4.82 0.75 16.86
CA THR A 102 3.92 1.90 16.82
C THR A 102 2.49 1.42 17.09
N SER A 103 1.93 1.83 18.24
CA SER A 103 0.54 1.50 18.61
C SER A 103 -0.47 2.11 17.65
N SER A 104 -1.68 1.54 17.54
CA SER A 104 -2.73 2.10 16.67
C SER A 104 -3.12 3.52 17.08
N LYS A 105 -3.10 3.82 18.39
CA LYS A 105 -3.27 5.17 18.91
C LYS A 105 -2.21 6.12 18.36
N THR A 106 -0.94 5.76 18.43
CA THR A 106 0.17 6.56 17.91
C THR A 106 0.06 6.73 16.39
N VAL A 107 -0.28 5.68 15.65
CA VAL A 107 -0.51 5.75 14.20
C VAL A 107 -1.63 6.76 13.88
N PHE A 108 -2.75 6.70 14.60
CA PHE A 108 -3.87 7.64 14.41
C PHE A 108 -3.44 9.08 14.71
N GLU A 109 -2.77 9.31 15.85
CA GLU A 109 -2.29 10.62 16.26
C GLU A 109 -1.30 11.21 15.25
N ASP A 110 -0.36 10.40 14.74
CA ASP A 110 0.61 10.82 13.74
C ASP A 110 -0.06 11.24 12.41
N LEU A 111 -1.07 10.49 11.95
CA LEU A 111 -1.87 10.85 10.79
C LEU A 111 -2.57 12.21 10.99
N MET A 112 -3.23 12.42 12.13
CA MET A 112 -3.89 13.69 12.43
C MET A 112 -2.90 14.85 12.62
N ASN A 113 -1.70 14.57 13.12
CA ASN A 113 -0.64 15.56 13.24
C ASN A 113 -0.05 15.95 11.89
N TYR A 114 0.08 14.99 10.96
CA TYR A 114 0.44 15.26 9.57
C TYR A 114 -0.61 16.11 8.88
N GLU A 115 -1.89 15.74 9.00
CA GLU A 115 -3.04 16.46 8.44
C GLU A 115 -3.03 17.94 8.85
N LYS A 116 -2.89 18.23 10.15
CA LYS A 116 -2.83 19.61 10.68
C LYS A 116 -1.69 20.44 10.10
N LYS A 117 -0.57 19.81 9.72
CA LYS A 117 0.62 20.50 9.20
C LYS A 117 0.60 20.67 7.69
N HIS A 118 -0.02 19.74 6.96
CA HIS A 118 0.18 19.62 5.51
C HIS A 118 -1.10 19.49 4.68
N THR A 119 -2.29 19.29 5.28
CA THR A 119 -3.50 18.71 4.66
C THR A 119 -3.28 17.30 4.10
N LEU A 120 -4.38 16.55 3.91
CA LEU A 120 -4.40 15.24 3.25
C LEU A 120 -4.92 15.31 1.80
N ASN A 121 -5.13 16.49 1.22
CA ASN A 121 -5.73 16.67 -0.10
C ASN A 121 -4.95 15.94 -1.22
N GLY A 122 -5.38 14.72 -1.57
CA GLY A 122 -4.71 13.82 -2.52
C GLY A 122 -3.75 12.80 -1.88
N ALA A 123 -3.79 12.63 -0.56
CA ALA A 123 -2.95 11.68 0.15
C ALA A 123 -3.38 10.22 -0.08
N ILE A 124 -2.40 9.35 -0.28
CA ILE A 124 -2.56 7.89 -0.31
C ILE A 124 -2.12 7.36 1.06
N ILE A 125 -3.09 6.86 1.83
CA ILE A 125 -2.89 6.28 3.16
C ILE A 125 -2.79 4.76 3.05
N LEU A 126 -1.69 4.20 3.55
CA LEU A 126 -1.46 2.74 3.58
C LEU A 126 -1.77 2.17 4.96
N VAL A 127 -2.53 1.07 4.99
CA VAL A 127 -2.90 0.28 6.17
C VAL A 127 -2.91 -1.20 5.77
N HIS A 128 -2.46 -2.08 6.66
CA HIS A 128 -2.33 -3.51 6.38
C HIS A 128 -3.44 -4.31 7.08
N LEU A 129 -4.26 -5.05 6.33
CA LEU A 129 -5.21 -6.01 6.92
C LEU A 129 -4.51 -7.28 7.45
N GLY A 130 -3.39 -7.66 6.86
CA GLY A 130 -2.63 -8.88 7.18
C GLY A 130 -1.47 -8.69 8.16
N THR A 131 -1.59 -7.78 9.14
CA THR A 131 -0.49 -7.54 10.10
C THR A 131 -0.21 -8.76 10.97
N ASP A 132 1.03 -8.84 11.48
CA ASP A 132 1.51 -9.97 12.28
C ASP A 132 0.53 -10.37 13.41
N PRO A 133 0.23 -11.66 13.60
CA PRO A 133 -0.67 -12.13 14.67
C PRO A 133 -0.28 -11.71 16.10
N ARG A 134 0.99 -11.34 16.33
CA ARG A 134 1.49 -10.81 17.60
C ARG A 134 1.02 -9.37 17.86
N ARG A 135 0.74 -8.58 16.80
CA ARG A 135 0.05 -7.29 16.95
C ARG A 135 -1.41 -7.55 17.29
N LYS A 136 -1.78 -7.42 18.57
CA LYS A 136 -3.18 -7.52 19.02
C LYS A 136 -3.97 -6.23 18.81
N ASP A 137 -3.29 -5.10 18.90
CA ASP A 137 -3.81 -3.77 18.64
C ASP A 137 -3.83 -3.49 17.13
N LYS A 138 -4.86 -3.93 16.41
CA LYS A 138 -4.92 -3.86 14.95
C LYS A 138 -5.41 -2.49 14.48
N PHE A 139 -4.60 -1.79 13.67
CA PHE A 139 -4.97 -0.44 13.23
C PHE A 139 -6.23 -0.45 12.35
N TYR A 140 -6.47 -1.53 11.59
CA TYR A 140 -7.66 -1.64 10.76
C TYR A 140 -8.98 -1.67 11.54
N ASP A 141 -8.96 -2.01 12.84
CA ASP A 141 -10.15 -1.92 13.70
C ASP A 141 -10.55 -0.46 13.99
N HIS A 142 -9.66 0.50 13.69
CA HIS A 142 -9.87 1.93 13.83
C HIS A 142 -10.27 2.64 12.52
N LEU A 143 -10.48 1.91 11.42
CA LEU A 143 -10.86 2.52 10.14
C LEU A 143 -12.19 3.29 10.22
N GLY A 144 -13.18 2.78 10.93
CA GLY A 144 -14.47 3.49 11.14
C GLY A 144 -14.28 4.85 11.80
N PRO A 145 -13.71 4.91 13.03
CA PRO A 145 -13.39 6.17 13.68
C PRO A 145 -12.51 7.12 12.85
N LEU A 146 -11.57 6.58 12.06
CA LEU A 146 -10.72 7.38 11.19
C LEU A 146 -11.54 8.04 10.06
N ILE A 147 -12.35 7.24 9.36
CA ILE A 147 -13.23 7.72 8.28
C ILE A 147 -14.19 8.77 8.80
N ASP A 148 -14.83 8.53 9.95
CA ASP A 148 -15.74 9.48 10.59
C ASP A 148 -15.04 10.80 10.92
N THR A 149 -13.83 10.72 11.50
CA THR A 149 -13.04 11.89 11.87
C THR A 149 -12.66 12.73 10.66
N LEU A 150 -12.12 12.10 9.62
CA LEU A 150 -11.69 12.80 8.40
C LEU A 150 -12.88 13.36 7.61
N THR A 151 -13.99 12.64 7.54
CA THR A 151 -15.22 13.11 6.89
C THR A 151 -15.80 14.33 7.61
N LYS A 152 -15.81 14.31 8.95
CA LYS A 152 -16.32 15.42 9.77
C LYS A 152 -15.54 16.72 9.56
N ILE A 153 -14.26 16.64 9.20
CA ILE A 153 -13.42 17.80 8.91
C ILE A 153 -13.32 18.12 7.41
N GLY A 154 -14.14 17.47 6.57
CA GLY A 154 -14.36 17.84 5.18
C GLY A 154 -13.61 17.01 4.14
N TYR A 155 -12.92 15.93 4.52
CA TYR A 155 -12.32 15.02 3.55
C TYR A 155 -13.35 14.05 2.97
N SER A 156 -13.06 13.55 1.77
CA SER A 156 -13.77 12.42 1.16
C SER A 156 -12.77 11.34 0.78
N PHE A 157 -13.23 10.10 0.67
CA PHE A 157 -12.41 8.97 0.27
C PHE A 157 -12.77 8.58 -1.15
N GLN A 158 -11.75 8.34 -1.97
CA GLN A 158 -11.89 7.94 -3.37
C GLN A 158 -11.21 6.59 -3.55
N ALA A 159 -11.83 5.72 -4.35
CA ALA A 159 -11.14 4.54 -4.85
C ALA A 159 -10.21 4.96 -5.99
N PHE A 160 -9.25 4.10 -6.33
CA PHE A 160 -8.58 4.24 -7.61
C PHE A 160 -9.59 3.93 -8.73
N HIS A 161 -9.56 4.72 -9.79
CA HIS A 161 -10.40 4.56 -10.96
C HIS A 161 -9.51 4.54 -12.22
N HIS A 162 -10.00 3.86 -13.25
CA HIS A 162 -9.45 3.83 -14.60
C HIS A 162 -9.70 5.15 -15.34
#